data_AF-V6KER2-F1
#
_entry.id   AF-V6KER2-F1
#
_cell.length_a   1.000
_cell.length_b   1.000
_cell.length_c   1.000
_cell.angle_alpha   90.00
_cell.angle_beta   90.00
_cell.angle_gamma   90.00
#
_symmetry.space_group_name_H-M   'P 1'
#
loop_
_entity.id
_entity.type
_entity.pdbx_description
1 polymer ?
#
loop_
_entity_poly.entity_id
_entity_poly.type
_entity_poly.pdbx_seq_one_letter_code
_entity_poly.pdbx_strand_id
1 'polypeptide(L)'
;MSVLEQEHHVPGITDTHPVPLLPLAQFFARDVPGLAGPDGADVLQVLWCPFSAHGDLATPGIHLRWRNSSKVGELLAEPPLPAVIGDDEYVPEPCVLHPEPVTEHEYIGLLDAGLQERIYGWEDGQAEADEFEGHEPPRYQTDLSTAPGWKVGGFATWETSGPYQVVCTCGSPMCPLLTIASTEWEDETISWVPVEDRHLAEEFEANTPTRVTVGRGGSLTIFTCPTDPRHPHQVTLQ
;
A
#
# COMPACT_ATOMS: atom_id res chain seq x y z
N MET A 1 0.24 -25.95 -1.34
CA MET A 1 -1.10 -25.44 -1.59
C MET A 1 -1.75 -25.13 -0.27
N SER A 2 -2.04 -23.87 0.00
CA SER A 2 -2.83 -23.43 1.14
C SER A 2 -4.26 -23.98 1.08
N VAL A 3 -5.04 -23.77 2.15
CA VAL A 3 -6.45 -24.17 2.19
C VAL A 3 -7.24 -23.43 1.11
N LEU A 4 -6.99 -22.13 0.93
CA LEU A 4 -7.62 -21.29 -0.09
C LEU A 4 -7.31 -21.77 -1.51
N GLU A 5 -6.05 -22.10 -1.80
CA GLU A 5 -5.66 -22.65 -3.11
C GLU A 5 -6.32 -24.02 -3.38
N GLN A 6 -6.57 -24.82 -2.34
CA GLN A 6 -7.26 -26.11 -2.48
C GLN A 6 -8.78 -25.94 -2.69
N GLU A 7 -9.39 -25.00 -1.98
CA GLU A 7 -10.82 -24.69 -2.11
C GLU A 7 -11.15 -24.05 -3.46
N HIS A 8 -10.28 -23.16 -3.93
CA HIS A 8 -10.39 -22.50 -5.22
C HIS A 8 -9.49 -23.17 -6.24
N HIS A 9 -9.79 -24.43 -6.58
CA HIS A 9 -9.12 -25.14 -7.67
C HIS A 9 -10.13 -25.94 -8.50
N VAL A 10 -10.54 -25.36 -9.62
CA VAL A 10 -11.36 -26.06 -10.63
C VAL A 10 -10.45 -26.77 -11.65
N PRO A 11 -10.49 -28.11 -11.76
CA PRO A 11 -9.67 -28.84 -12.71
C PRO A 11 -9.87 -28.36 -14.16
N GLY A 12 -8.77 -28.07 -14.85
CA GLY A 12 -8.78 -27.62 -16.25
C GLY A 12 -8.82 -26.10 -16.43
N ILE A 13 -8.98 -25.33 -15.36
CA ILE A 13 -8.75 -23.88 -15.35
C ILE A 13 -7.32 -23.64 -14.88
N THR A 14 -6.56 -22.85 -15.63
CA THR A 14 -5.16 -22.50 -15.34
C THR A 14 -5.00 -20.99 -15.24
N ASP A 15 -3.80 -20.54 -14.85
CA ASP A 15 -3.40 -19.12 -14.80
C ASP A 15 -3.64 -18.33 -16.11
N THR A 16 -3.61 -18.98 -17.27
CA THR A 16 -3.91 -18.35 -18.56
C THR A 16 -5.41 -18.19 -18.89
N HIS A 17 -6.32 -18.73 -18.08
CA HIS A 17 -7.75 -18.61 -18.29
C HIS A 17 -8.30 -17.30 -17.70
N PRO A 18 -9.36 -16.71 -18.29
CA PRO A 18 -9.99 -15.53 -17.72
C PRO A 18 -10.65 -15.87 -16.38
N VAL A 19 -10.21 -15.22 -15.31
CA VAL A 19 -10.80 -15.30 -13.96
C VAL A 19 -11.23 -13.91 -13.47
N PRO A 20 -12.26 -13.82 -12.60
CA PRO A 20 -12.56 -12.60 -11.87
C PRO A 20 -11.33 -12.06 -11.12
N LEU A 21 -11.15 -10.73 -11.14
CA LEU A 21 -10.15 -10.05 -10.33
C LEU A 21 -10.65 -9.92 -8.89
N LEU A 22 -9.73 -9.96 -7.92
CA LEU A 22 -10.07 -9.71 -6.52
C LEU A 22 -10.21 -8.19 -6.29
N PRO A 23 -11.27 -7.74 -5.60
CA PRO A 23 -11.39 -6.35 -5.19
C PRO A 23 -10.47 -6.07 -4.00
N LEU A 24 -9.54 -5.14 -4.17
CA LEU A 24 -8.58 -4.79 -3.13
C LEU A 24 -9.04 -3.58 -2.31
N ALA A 25 -9.45 -2.50 -3.00
CA ALA A 25 -9.92 -1.29 -2.34
C ALA A 25 -10.86 -0.49 -3.25
N GLN A 26 -11.73 0.31 -2.63
CA GLN A 26 -12.56 1.29 -3.32
C GLN A 26 -12.57 2.62 -2.57
N PHE A 27 -12.26 3.69 -3.28
CA PHE A 27 -12.17 5.03 -2.72
C PHE A 27 -13.12 5.98 -3.45
N PHE A 28 -13.88 6.75 -2.70
CA PHE A 28 -14.53 7.93 -3.25
C PHE A 28 -13.53 9.09 -3.24
N ALA A 29 -13.37 9.77 -4.37
CA ALA A 29 -12.43 10.89 -4.51
C ALA A 29 -12.70 12.01 -3.48
N ARG A 30 -13.96 12.21 -3.10
CA ARG A 30 -14.37 13.20 -2.08
C ARG A 30 -13.91 12.85 -0.65
N ASP A 31 -13.65 11.58 -0.38
CA ASP A 31 -13.33 11.07 0.97
C ASP A 31 -11.80 10.93 1.15
N VAL A 32 -11.01 11.13 0.08
CA VAL A 32 -9.55 11.03 0.09
C VAL A 32 -8.91 12.36 -0.37
N PRO A 33 -8.20 13.08 0.52
CA PRO A 33 -7.49 14.30 0.15
C PRO A 33 -6.49 14.09 -1.00
N GLY A 34 -6.54 14.95 -2.01
CA GLY A 34 -5.61 14.92 -3.14
C GLY A 34 -5.90 13.83 -4.20
N LEU A 35 -6.85 12.93 -3.96
CA LEU A 35 -7.24 11.92 -4.95
C LEU A 35 -8.14 12.55 -6.02
N ALA A 36 -7.60 12.73 -7.22
CA ALA A 36 -8.32 13.26 -8.37
C ALA A 36 -8.43 12.23 -9.50
N GLY A 37 -9.66 11.94 -9.91
CA GLY A 37 -9.96 11.09 -11.05
C GLY A 37 -10.05 11.85 -12.36
N PRO A 38 -10.21 11.14 -13.50
CA PRO A 38 -10.53 11.76 -14.78
C PRO A 38 -11.94 12.39 -14.72
N ASP A 39 -12.20 13.34 -15.63
CA ASP A 39 -13.48 14.05 -15.71
C ASP A 39 -14.69 13.11 -15.68
N GLY A 40 -15.60 13.38 -14.75
CA GLY A 40 -16.85 12.64 -14.59
C GLY A 40 -16.71 11.29 -13.88
N ALA A 41 -15.56 10.97 -13.28
CA ALA A 41 -15.38 9.84 -12.37
C ALA A 41 -15.04 10.33 -10.95
N ASP A 42 -15.68 9.75 -9.95
CA ASP A 42 -15.56 10.10 -8.53
C ASP A 42 -15.31 8.88 -7.64
N VAL A 43 -15.17 7.69 -8.23
CA VAL A 43 -14.83 6.44 -7.55
C VAL A 43 -13.63 5.81 -8.22
N LEU A 44 -12.61 5.48 -7.43
CA LEU A 44 -11.50 4.63 -7.83
C LEU A 44 -11.71 3.23 -7.25
N GLN A 45 -11.68 2.21 -8.09
CA GLN A 45 -11.59 0.81 -7.68
C GLN A 45 -10.19 0.29 -8.03
N VAL A 46 -9.57 -0.37 -7.06
CA VAL A 46 -8.31 -1.10 -7.21
C VAL A 46 -8.65 -2.58 -7.19
N LEU A 47 -8.37 -3.27 -8.29
CA LEU A 47 -8.57 -4.70 -8.46
C LEU A 47 -7.22 -5.33 -8.78
N TRP A 48 -6.99 -6.57 -8.37
CA TRP A 48 -5.77 -7.29 -8.77
C TRP A 48 -6.02 -8.75 -9.14
N CYS A 49 -5.06 -9.33 -9.86
CA CYS A 49 -5.11 -10.71 -10.29
C CYS A 49 -4.90 -11.66 -9.10
N PRO A 50 -5.63 -12.78 -8.99
CA PRO A 50 -5.40 -13.79 -7.93
C PRO A 50 -4.12 -14.63 -8.14
N PHE A 51 -3.19 -14.16 -8.97
CA PHE A 51 -1.93 -14.81 -9.30
C PHE A 51 -0.81 -13.78 -9.15
N SER A 52 0.26 -14.14 -8.46
CA SER A 52 1.39 -13.26 -8.15
C SER A 52 2.36 -13.03 -9.32
N ALA A 53 2.22 -13.73 -10.45
CA ALA A 53 3.16 -13.63 -11.58
C ALA A 53 2.55 -12.99 -12.84
N HIS A 54 1.44 -12.26 -12.72
CA HIS A 54 0.73 -11.66 -13.86
C HIS A 54 0.90 -10.13 -13.99
N GLY A 55 1.63 -9.51 -13.09
CA GLY A 55 2.05 -8.11 -13.15
C GLY A 55 3.55 -7.98 -13.37
N ASP A 56 4.04 -6.75 -13.30
CA ASP A 56 5.48 -6.46 -13.35
C ASP A 56 6.16 -6.90 -12.04
N LEU A 57 7.47 -7.17 -12.07
CA LEU A 57 8.26 -7.50 -10.88
C LEU A 57 7.75 -8.72 -10.07
N ALA A 58 7.09 -9.69 -10.72
CA ALA A 58 6.45 -10.83 -10.05
C ALA A 58 5.45 -10.38 -8.96
N THR A 59 4.60 -9.40 -9.34
CA THR A 59 3.45 -8.96 -8.56
C THR A 59 2.13 -9.38 -9.23
N PRO A 60 0.99 -9.32 -8.52
CA PRO A 60 -0.31 -9.44 -9.16
C PRO A 60 -0.52 -8.42 -10.29
N GLY A 61 -1.25 -8.83 -11.33
CA GLY A 61 -1.71 -7.89 -12.35
C GLY A 61 -2.69 -6.88 -11.73
N ILE A 62 -2.28 -5.61 -11.60
CA ILE A 62 -3.09 -4.55 -10.98
C ILE A 62 -3.95 -3.83 -12.03
N HIS A 63 -5.19 -3.54 -11.66
CA HIS A 63 -6.16 -2.84 -12.48
C HIS A 63 -6.82 -1.69 -11.72
N LEU A 64 -6.50 -0.47 -12.12
CA LEU A 64 -7.17 0.73 -11.67
C LEU A 64 -8.41 1.01 -12.54
N ARG A 65 -9.55 1.26 -11.89
CA ARG A 65 -10.83 1.52 -12.56
C ARG A 65 -11.51 2.75 -11.97
N TRP A 66 -11.50 3.83 -12.75
CA TRP A 66 -12.26 5.03 -12.45
C TRP A 66 -13.71 4.88 -12.90
N ARG A 67 -14.66 5.18 -12.00
CA ARG A 67 -16.09 5.07 -12.24
C ARG A 67 -16.83 6.32 -11.80
N ASN A 68 -17.99 6.53 -12.41
CA ASN A 68 -18.97 7.50 -11.97
C ASN A 68 -19.96 6.81 -11.02
N SER A 69 -19.98 7.21 -9.75
CA SER A 69 -20.83 6.66 -8.70
C SER A 69 -22.33 6.69 -9.07
N SER A 70 -22.79 7.75 -9.74
CA SER A 70 -24.18 7.89 -10.18
C SER A 70 -24.59 6.89 -11.27
N LYS A 71 -23.61 6.22 -11.90
CA LYS A 71 -23.82 5.20 -12.93
C LYS A 71 -23.57 3.78 -12.41
N VAL A 72 -23.28 3.63 -11.11
CA VAL A 72 -23.15 2.30 -10.50
C VAL A 72 -24.56 1.73 -10.33
N GLY A 73 -24.77 0.52 -10.85
CA GLY A 73 -26.05 -0.17 -10.79
C GLY A 73 -26.29 -0.84 -9.43
N GLU A 74 -27.27 -1.75 -9.40
CA GLU A 74 -27.56 -2.54 -8.20
C GLU A 74 -26.35 -3.40 -7.78
N LEU A 75 -26.19 -3.55 -6.46
CA LEU A 75 -25.19 -4.44 -5.89
C LEU A 75 -25.51 -5.89 -6.25
N LEU A 76 -24.47 -6.65 -6.60
CA LEU A 76 -24.59 -8.08 -6.82
C LEU A 76 -24.84 -8.77 -5.48
N ALA A 77 -25.87 -9.63 -5.42
CA ALA A 77 -26.10 -10.47 -4.24
C ALA A 77 -24.98 -11.51 -4.04
N GLU A 78 -24.40 -11.97 -5.14
CA GLU A 78 -23.26 -12.90 -5.17
C GLU A 78 -22.16 -12.28 -6.05
N PRO A 79 -21.12 -11.67 -5.45
CA PRO A 79 -19.99 -11.17 -6.23
C PRO A 79 -19.25 -12.35 -6.89
N PRO A 80 -18.72 -12.18 -8.11
CA PRO A 80 -17.98 -13.24 -8.78
C PRO A 80 -16.69 -13.55 -8.02
N LEU A 81 -16.53 -14.80 -7.60
CA LEU A 81 -15.31 -15.29 -6.96
C LEU A 81 -14.40 -15.97 -8.00
N PRO A 82 -13.07 -15.86 -7.89
CA PRO A 82 -12.17 -16.58 -8.77
C PRO A 82 -12.30 -18.09 -8.57
N ALA A 83 -12.38 -18.82 -9.68
CA ALA A 83 -12.44 -20.29 -9.67
C ALA A 83 -11.08 -20.93 -9.38
N VAL A 84 -10.00 -20.16 -9.57
CA VAL A 84 -8.61 -20.56 -9.27
C VAL A 84 -7.89 -19.41 -8.59
N ILE A 85 -7.22 -19.72 -7.49
CA ILE A 85 -6.27 -18.83 -6.81
C ILE A 85 -4.88 -19.44 -7.00
N GLY A 86 -3.93 -18.63 -7.45
CA GLY A 86 -2.55 -19.07 -7.67
C GLY A 86 -1.58 -18.69 -6.55
N ASP A 87 -2.02 -17.83 -5.63
CA ASP A 87 -1.23 -17.39 -4.49
C ASP A 87 -2.19 -16.83 -3.42
N ASP A 88 -2.29 -17.49 -2.25
CA ASP A 88 -3.16 -17.03 -1.17
C ASP A 88 -2.61 -15.80 -0.44
N GLU A 89 -1.31 -15.53 -0.54
CA GLU A 89 -0.68 -14.34 0.05
C GLU A 89 -1.23 -13.04 -0.56
N TYR A 90 -1.82 -13.09 -1.75
CA TYR A 90 -2.45 -11.95 -2.42
C TYR A 90 -3.99 -11.99 -2.40
N VAL A 91 -4.57 -12.79 -1.50
CA VAL A 91 -6.02 -12.81 -1.26
C VAL A 91 -6.32 -11.97 -0.03
N PRO A 92 -6.91 -10.77 -0.17
CA PRO A 92 -7.20 -9.93 0.98
C PRO A 92 -8.35 -10.48 1.83
N GLU A 93 -8.21 -10.42 3.14
CA GLU A 93 -9.30 -10.62 4.08
C GLU A 93 -10.27 -9.42 4.01
N PRO A 94 -11.58 -9.65 3.86
CA PRO A 94 -12.57 -8.58 3.88
C PRO A 94 -12.55 -7.83 5.21
N CYS A 95 -12.24 -6.53 5.16
CA CYS A 95 -12.15 -5.68 6.34
C CYS A 95 -12.93 -4.36 6.15
N VAL A 96 -13.20 -3.68 7.27
CA VAL A 96 -13.74 -2.32 7.28
C VAL A 96 -12.58 -1.34 7.44
N LEU A 97 -12.57 -0.28 6.64
CA LEU A 97 -11.53 0.75 6.70
C LEU A 97 -11.84 1.78 7.79
N HIS A 98 -10.82 2.11 8.58
CA HIS A 98 -10.82 3.21 9.55
C HIS A 98 -9.75 4.24 9.15
N PRO A 99 -10.00 5.08 8.13
CA PRO A 99 -8.97 5.97 7.60
C PRO A 99 -8.66 7.13 8.55
N GLU A 100 -7.37 7.38 8.77
CA GLU A 100 -6.86 8.54 9.52
C GLU A 100 -6.01 9.45 8.61
N PRO A 101 -6.25 10.77 8.58
CA PRO A 101 -5.36 11.71 7.90
C PRO A 101 -4.06 11.89 8.67
N VAL A 102 -2.95 11.40 8.13
CA VAL A 102 -1.62 11.56 8.70
C VAL A 102 -0.79 12.58 7.90
N THR A 103 0.17 13.22 8.57
CA THR A 103 1.18 14.05 7.90
C THR A 103 2.43 13.21 7.72
N GLU A 104 2.85 13.06 6.47
CA GLU A 104 4.12 12.41 6.13
C GLU A 104 5.15 13.44 5.66
N HIS A 105 6.40 13.03 5.76
CA HIS A 105 7.55 13.71 5.19
C HIS A 105 8.32 12.77 4.24
N GLU A 106 9.18 13.36 3.42
CA GLU A 106 9.89 12.65 2.37
C GLU A 106 10.97 11.72 2.96
N TYR A 107 11.23 10.62 2.26
CA TYR A 107 12.30 9.67 2.60
C TYR A 107 13.64 10.38 2.79
N ILE A 108 14.36 10.05 3.86
CA ILE A 108 15.57 10.78 4.26
C ILE A 108 16.61 10.86 3.14
N GLY A 109 16.76 9.79 2.35
CA GLY A 109 17.71 9.74 1.21
C GLY A 109 17.35 10.65 0.03
N LEU A 110 16.15 11.24 0.00
CA LEU A 110 15.70 12.19 -1.01
C LEU A 110 15.76 13.66 -0.53
N LEU A 111 16.02 13.89 0.75
CA LEU A 111 16.16 15.24 1.31
C LEU A 111 17.47 15.91 0.88
N ASP A 112 17.56 17.24 1.02
CA ASP A 112 18.82 17.93 0.79
C ASP A 112 19.88 17.53 1.83
N ALA A 113 21.15 17.49 1.40
CA ALA A 113 22.24 17.00 2.25
C ALA A 113 22.40 17.77 3.58
N GLY A 114 22.12 19.08 3.58
CA GLY A 114 22.20 19.89 4.80
C GLY A 114 21.08 19.57 5.79
N LEU A 115 19.87 19.28 5.30
CA LEU A 115 18.78 18.80 6.14
C LEU A 115 19.04 17.39 6.66
N GLN A 116 19.55 16.48 5.82
CA GLN A 116 19.95 15.14 6.27
C GLN A 116 20.96 15.21 7.42
N GLU A 117 22.03 16.00 7.29
CA GLU A 117 23.04 16.17 8.34
C GLU A 117 22.44 16.72 9.64
N ARG A 118 21.50 17.66 9.54
CA ARG A 118 20.80 18.20 10.71
C ARG A 118 19.88 17.19 11.39
N ILE A 119 19.24 16.31 10.62
CA ILE A 119 18.41 15.23 11.14
C ILE A 119 19.29 14.23 11.89
N TYR A 120 20.37 13.73 11.27
CA TYR A 120 21.28 12.80 11.92
C TYR A 120 21.89 13.39 13.19
N GLY A 121 22.34 14.64 13.17
CA GLY A 121 22.85 15.30 14.38
C GLY A 121 21.80 15.51 15.48
N TRP A 122 20.52 15.61 15.12
CA TRP A 122 19.42 15.65 16.07
C TRP A 122 19.14 14.26 16.67
N GLU A 123 19.10 13.21 15.85
CA GLU A 123 18.92 11.81 16.27
C GLU A 123 20.05 11.35 17.20
N ASP A 124 21.31 11.63 16.83
CA ASP A 124 22.48 11.39 17.68
C ASP A 124 22.33 12.10 19.04
N GLY A 125 21.84 13.34 19.02
CA GLY A 125 21.57 14.11 20.23
C GLY A 125 20.44 13.55 21.09
N GLN A 126 19.42 12.89 20.51
CA GLN A 126 18.37 12.20 21.27
C GLN A 126 18.92 10.92 21.92
N ALA A 127 19.68 10.12 21.16
CA ALA A 127 20.25 8.88 21.66
C ALA A 127 21.14 9.08 22.89
N GLU A 128 21.97 10.14 22.88
CA GLU A 128 22.82 10.50 24.02
C GLU A 128 22.02 11.00 25.25
N ALA A 129 20.83 11.57 25.04
CA ALA A 129 19.96 12.04 26.12
C ALA A 129 19.16 10.90 26.77
N ASP A 130 18.72 9.93 25.95
CA ASP A 130 17.79 8.86 26.35
C ASP A 130 18.46 7.63 26.96
N GLU A 131 19.80 7.56 27.04
CA GLU A 131 20.54 6.47 27.73
C GLU A 131 20.05 6.20 29.18
N PHE A 132 19.28 7.11 29.76
CA PHE A 132 18.75 7.04 31.12
C PHE A 132 17.23 6.76 31.23
N GLU A 133 16.46 6.76 30.14
CA GLU A 133 14.98 6.68 30.18
C GLU A 133 14.37 5.36 29.66
N GLY A 134 15.19 4.44 29.13
CA GLY A 134 14.81 3.06 28.85
C GLY A 134 13.84 2.85 27.68
N HIS A 135 13.64 3.87 26.84
CA HIS A 135 12.90 3.81 25.57
C HIS A 135 13.87 4.15 24.43
N GLU A 136 13.66 3.59 23.25
CA GLU A 136 14.44 4.00 22.08
C GLU A 136 14.05 5.43 21.66
N PRO A 137 15.04 6.30 21.36
CA PRO A 137 14.78 7.65 20.88
C PRO A 137 14.07 7.62 19.53
N PRO A 138 13.16 8.58 19.24
CA PRO A 138 12.47 8.64 17.96
C PRO A 138 13.46 8.91 16.82
N ARG A 139 13.25 8.24 15.70
CA ARG A 139 14.00 8.46 14.46
C ARG A 139 13.13 9.13 13.42
N TYR A 140 13.72 9.99 12.61
CA TYR A 140 13.03 10.68 11.54
C TYR A 140 12.37 9.69 10.58
N GLN A 141 13.11 8.70 10.08
CA GLN A 141 12.60 7.83 9.02
C GLN A 141 11.41 6.97 9.48
N THR A 142 11.49 6.38 10.66
CA THR A 142 10.53 5.39 11.17
C THR A 142 9.42 5.99 12.02
N ASP A 143 9.67 7.08 12.75
CA ASP A 143 8.67 7.67 13.67
C ASP A 143 8.02 8.95 13.16
N LEU A 144 8.68 9.69 12.26
CA LEU A 144 8.27 11.06 11.91
C LEU A 144 8.07 11.30 10.41
N SER A 145 8.54 10.41 9.54
CA SER A 145 8.62 10.65 8.10
C SER A 145 7.54 9.91 7.32
N THR A 146 7.74 8.63 7.06
CA THR A 146 6.83 7.83 6.23
C THR A 146 6.04 6.87 7.11
N ALA A 147 4.71 6.98 7.11
CA ALA A 147 3.90 6.00 7.81
C ALA A 147 4.03 4.63 7.13
N PRO A 148 4.13 3.54 7.91
CA PRO A 148 4.04 2.18 7.42
C PRO A 148 2.60 1.86 6.95
N GLY A 149 2.36 0.61 6.56
CA GLY A 149 0.99 0.14 6.36
C GLY A 149 0.33 0.53 5.05
N TRP A 150 -0.99 0.38 5.03
CA TRP A 150 -1.83 0.70 3.89
C TRP A 150 -2.18 2.18 3.87
N LYS A 151 -1.80 2.88 2.80
CA LYS A 151 -2.03 4.32 2.70
C LYS A 151 -2.29 4.80 1.28
N VAL A 152 -3.06 5.86 1.16
CA VAL A 152 -3.39 6.51 -0.12
C VAL A 152 -2.63 7.83 -0.22
N GLY A 153 -1.85 8.00 -1.29
CA GLY A 153 -0.96 9.15 -1.45
C GLY A 153 0.30 9.05 -0.59
N GLY A 154 0.71 10.18 0.00
CA GLY A 154 1.90 10.25 0.85
C GLY A 154 3.22 10.15 0.07
N PHE A 155 4.25 9.66 0.76
CA PHE A 155 5.59 9.44 0.23
C PHE A 155 5.93 7.95 0.15
N ALA A 156 6.71 7.60 -0.87
CA ALA A 156 7.20 6.25 -1.05
C ALA A 156 8.41 5.99 -0.15
N THR A 157 8.52 4.75 0.34
CA THR A 157 9.72 4.26 1.01
C THR A 157 10.71 3.71 -0.02
N TRP A 158 11.98 3.63 0.36
CA TRP A 158 13.08 3.26 -0.54
C TRP A 158 14.14 2.39 0.15
N GLU A 159 13.70 1.56 1.09
CA GLU A 159 14.56 0.80 1.98
C GLU A 159 15.37 -0.28 1.25
N THR A 160 14.77 -0.93 0.25
CA THR A 160 15.40 -2.06 -0.45
C THR A 160 16.08 -1.64 -1.75
N SER A 161 15.40 -0.84 -2.58
CA SER A 161 15.94 -0.49 -3.91
C SER A 161 16.85 0.74 -3.91
N GLY A 162 16.79 1.55 -2.85
CA GLY A 162 17.23 2.94 -2.89
C GLY A 162 16.30 3.82 -3.73
N PRO A 163 16.36 5.16 -3.55
CA PRO A 163 15.43 6.07 -4.18
C PRO A 163 15.72 6.27 -5.67
N TYR A 164 14.66 6.25 -6.47
CA TYR A 164 14.71 6.65 -7.87
C TYR A 164 13.40 7.30 -8.30
N GLN A 165 13.47 8.11 -9.36
CA GLN A 165 12.28 8.78 -9.86
C GLN A 165 11.46 7.85 -10.75
N VAL A 166 10.21 7.59 -10.37
CA VAL A 166 9.23 6.92 -11.23
C VAL A 166 8.68 7.92 -12.24
N VAL A 167 8.86 7.67 -13.54
CA VAL A 167 8.53 8.62 -14.61
C VAL A 167 7.49 8.03 -15.54
N CYS A 168 6.40 8.77 -15.76
CA CYS A 168 5.33 8.38 -16.67
C CYS A 168 5.81 8.40 -18.14
N THR A 169 5.12 7.69 -19.02
CA THR A 169 5.34 7.74 -20.47
C THR A 169 5.19 9.15 -21.07
N CYS A 170 4.46 10.05 -20.40
CA CYS A 170 4.37 11.47 -20.78
C CYS A 170 5.53 12.34 -20.26
N GLY A 171 6.48 11.77 -19.51
CA GLY A 171 7.64 12.45 -18.95
C GLY A 171 7.42 13.09 -17.57
N SER A 172 6.20 13.11 -17.05
CA SER A 172 5.92 13.64 -15.71
C SER A 172 6.42 12.68 -14.61
N PRO A 173 7.03 13.19 -13.52
CA PRO A 173 7.23 12.39 -12.31
C PRO A 173 5.88 11.86 -11.81
N MET A 174 5.82 10.58 -11.49
CA MET A 174 4.60 9.95 -10.97
C MET A 174 4.55 10.11 -9.46
N CYS A 175 3.33 10.14 -8.91
CA CYS A 175 3.10 10.25 -7.48
C CYS A 175 2.60 8.91 -6.93
N PRO A 176 2.94 8.55 -5.68
CA PRO A 176 2.29 7.44 -4.99
C PRO A 176 0.78 7.61 -4.98
N LEU A 177 0.06 6.56 -5.34
CA LEU A 177 -1.39 6.47 -5.28
C LEU A 177 -1.81 5.63 -4.09
N LEU A 178 -1.29 4.40 -3.98
CA LEU A 178 -1.66 3.45 -2.94
C LEU A 178 -0.42 2.62 -2.58
N THR A 179 -0.08 2.59 -1.30
CA THR A 179 0.86 1.63 -0.72
C THR A 179 0.07 0.50 -0.07
N ILE A 180 0.49 -0.72 -0.37
CA ILE A 180 -0.06 -1.98 0.13
C ILE A 180 1.10 -2.66 0.86
N ALA A 181 1.06 -2.66 2.18
CA ALA A 181 2.08 -3.28 3.01
C ALA A 181 1.61 -4.64 3.53
N SER A 182 2.56 -5.50 3.87
CA SER A 182 2.25 -6.78 4.52
C SER A 182 1.77 -6.59 5.96
N THR A 183 2.20 -5.50 6.60
CA THR A 183 1.92 -5.13 7.99
C THR A 183 1.55 -3.64 8.07
N GLU A 184 0.64 -3.28 8.98
CA GLU A 184 0.28 -1.89 9.27
C GLU A 184 1.35 -1.16 10.09
N TRP A 185 2.10 -1.89 10.92
CA TRP A 185 3.26 -1.40 11.66
C TRP A 185 4.23 -2.55 11.98
N GLU A 186 5.45 -2.22 12.36
CA GLU A 186 6.50 -3.12 12.84
C GLU A 186 7.10 -2.59 14.14
N ASP A 187 8.02 -3.34 14.76
CA ASP A 187 8.65 -2.98 16.03
C ASP A 187 9.27 -1.56 16.01
N GLU A 188 9.90 -1.18 14.90
CA GLU A 188 10.53 0.14 14.72
C GLU A 188 9.53 1.27 14.38
N THR A 189 8.27 0.94 14.10
CA THR A 189 7.24 1.90 13.66
C THR A 189 5.99 1.90 14.55
N ILE A 190 6.10 1.38 15.78
CA ILE A 190 5.02 1.34 16.78
C ILE A 190 4.45 2.73 17.10
N SER A 191 5.23 3.80 16.89
CA SER A 191 4.76 5.18 17.04
C SER A 191 3.57 5.53 16.14
N TRP A 192 3.40 4.82 15.00
CA TRP A 192 2.29 4.97 14.07
C TRP A 192 1.05 4.15 14.40
N VAL A 193 1.08 3.30 15.44
CA VAL A 193 -0.14 2.59 15.84
C VAL A 193 -1.21 3.61 16.25
N PRO A 194 -2.43 3.51 15.68
CA PRO A 194 -3.54 4.37 16.05
C PRO A 194 -3.73 4.43 17.56
N VAL A 195 -4.07 5.61 18.08
CA VAL A 195 -4.12 5.83 19.54
C VAL A 195 -5.11 4.88 20.21
N GLU A 196 -6.24 4.60 19.56
CA GLU A 196 -7.25 3.62 19.96
C GLU A 196 -6.70 2.19 20.02
N ASP A 197 -5.75 1.84 19.16
CA ASP A 197 -5.25 0.48 18.93
C ASP A 197 -3.89 0.22 19.60
N ARG A 198 -3.31 1.21 20.30
CA ARG A 198 -2.03 1.04 21.02
C ARG A 198 -2.01 -0.14 22.00
N HIS A 199 -3.17 -0.49 22.55
CA HIS A 199 -3.31 -1.65 23.44
C HIS A 199 -3.11 -2.99 22.72
N LEU A 200 -3.23 -3.01 21.39
CA LEU A 200 -3.04 -4.16 20.50
C LEU A 200 -1.64 -4.18 19.87
N ALA A 201 -0.78 -3.19 20.12
CA ALA A 201 0.50 -3.04 19.42
C ALA A 201 1.42 -4.28 19.56
N GLU A 202 1.34 -4.98 20.69
CA GLU A 202 2.08 -6.21 20.99
C GLU A 202 1.24 -7.49 20.75
N GLU A 203 -0.02 -7.36 20.35
CA GLU A 203 -0.87 -8.52 20.08
C GLU A 203 -0.49 -9.18 18.74
N PHE A 204 -0.43 -10.52 18.76
CA PHE A 204 -0.08 -11.30 17.59
C PHE A 204 -1.09 -11.08 16.45
N GLU A 205 -0.59 -10.75 15.25
CA GLU A 205 -1.37 -10.48 14.03
C GLU A 205 -2.31 -9.26 14.09
N ALA A 206 -2.24 -8.41 15.12
CA ALA A 206 -3.03 -7.18 15.17
C ALA A 206 -2.67 -6.21 14.03
N ASN A 207 -1.43 -6.28 13.53
CA ASN A 207 -0.90 -5.47 12.44
C ASN A 207 -1.10 -6.07 11.04
N THR A 208 -1.77 -7.21 10.87
CA THR A 208 -2.00 -7.83 9.55
C THR A 208 -3.49 -8.00 9.21
N PRO A 209 -4.33 -6.96 9.37
CA PRO A 209 -5.79 -7.08 9.23
C PRO A 209 -6.23 -7.49 7.83
N THR A 210 -5.44 -7.16 6.80
CA THR A 210 -5.75 -7.47 5.39
C THR A 210 -5.30 -8.87 4.97
N ARG A 211 -4.46 -9.55 5.78
CA ARG A 211 -3.82 -10.84 5.48
C ARG A 211 -3.00 -10.90 4.18
N VAL A 212 -2.82 -9.76 3.51
CA VAL A 212 -1.98 -9.65 2.33
C VAL A 212 -0.52 -9.76 2.74
N THR A 213 0.26 -10.57 2.04
CA THR A 213 1.72 -10.61 2.13
C THR A 213 2.31 -10.22 0.78
N VAL A 214 3.14 -9.18 0.78
CA VAL A 214 3.83 -8.69 -0.40
C VAL A 214 5.27 -9.21 -0.38
N GLY A 215 5.61 -10.05 -1.35
CA GLY A 215 6.98 -10.55 -1.54
C GLY A 215 7.48 -11.36 -0.33
N ARG A 216 8.33 -10.76 0.49
CA ARG A 216 8.89 -11.39 1.72
C ARG A 216 8.51 -10.62 2.98
N GLY A 217 7.30 -10.08 3.01
CA GLY A 217 6.83 -9.21 4.09
C GLY A 217 7.08 -7.73 3.84
N GLY A 218 7.30 -7.33 2.58
CA GLY A 218 7.58 -5.94 2.21
C GLY A 218 6.32 -5.14 1.90
N SER A 219 6.47 -4.14 1.02
CA SER A 219 5.38 -3.30 0.53
C SER A 219 5.41 -3.12 -0.98
N LEU A 220 4.22 -2.92 -1.56
CA LEU A 220 4.02 -2.55 -2.95
C LEU A 220 3.45 -1.15 -3.01
N THR A 221 4.08 -0.25 -3.76
CA THR A 221 3.53 1.09 -4.01
C THR A 221 3.11 1.23 -5.47
N ILE A 222 1.86 1.60 -5.70
CA ILE A 222 1.31 1.93 -7.01
C ILE A 222 1.52 3.42 -7.25
N PHE A 223 2.14 3.78 -8.37
CA PHE A 223 2.35 5.14 -8.81
C PHE A 223 1.42 5.49 -9.96
N THR A 224 0.89 6.72 -9.97
CA THR A 224 0.07 7.24 -11.07
C THR A 224 0.58 8.58 -11.60
N CYS A 225 0.21 8.87 -12.84
CA CYS A 225 0.56 10.14 -13.47
C CYS A 225 -0.32 11.26 -12.90
N PRO A 226 0.28 12.34 -12.37
CA PRO A 226 -0.49 13.48 -11.88
C PRO A 226 -1.15 14.29 -13.00
N THR A 227 -0.64 14.15 -14.24
CA THR A 227 -1.14 14.90 -15.42
C THR A 227 -2.37 14.23 -16.04
N ASP A 228 -2.40 12.89 -16.09
CA ASP A 228 -3.54 12.13 -16.63
C ASP A 228 -3.65 10.77 -15.92
N PRO A 229 -4.68 10.55 -15.08
CA PRO A 229 -4.86 9.30 -14.34
C PRO A 229 -5.21 8.10 -15.24
N ARG A 230 -5.37 8.31 -16.56
CA ARG A 230 -5.57 7.24 -17.56
C ARG A 230 -4.26 6.69 -18.11
N HIS A 231 -3.13 7.36 -17.89
CA HIS A 231 -1.84 6.80 -18.26
C HIS A 231 -1.55 5.53 -17.45
N PRO A 232 -0.75 4.59 -18.00
CA PRO A 232 -0.35 3.39 -17.28
C PRO A 232 0.26 3.74 -15.92
N HIS A 233 -0.16 3.00 -14.90
CA HIS A 233 0.47 3.04 -13.58
C HIS A 233 1.82 2.30 -13.63
N GLN A 234 2.65 2.53 -12.62
CA GLN A 234 3.86 1.76 -12.36
C GLN A 234 3.83 1.28 -10.92
N VAL A 235 4.61 0.25 -10.62
CA VAL A 235 4.72 -0.30 -9.26
C VAL A 235 6.19 -0.34 -8.81
N THR A 236 6.39 -0.21 -7.52
CA THR A 236 7.66 -0.55 -6.87
C THR A 236 7.40 -1.56 -5.76
N LEU A 237 8.39 -2.41 -5.52
CA LEU A 237 8.43 -3.30 -4.36
C LEU A 237 9.57 -2.84 -3.46
N GLN A 238 9.29 -2.70 -2.17
CA GLN A 238 10.27 -2.38 -1.13
C GLN A 238 10.27 -3.48 -0.07
#